data_AF-A0A067FW04-F1
#
_entry.id   AF-A0A067FW04-F1
#
_cell.length_a   1.000
_cell.length_b   1.000
_cell.length_c   1.000
_cell.angle_alpha   90.00
_cell.angle_beta   90.00
_cell.angle_gamma   90.00
#
_symmetry.space_group_name_H-M   'P 1'
#
loop_
_entity.id
_entity.type
_entity.pdbx_description
1 polymer ?
#
loop_
_entity_poly.entity_id
_entity_poly.type
_entity_poly.pdbx_seq_one_letter_code
_entity_poly.pdbx_strand_id
1 'polypeptide(L)'
;MKLQYSSLMFQLDIADVTNFVHPGTPLDDEASKRGTSVYLVERRIDMLPKPLTEDICSLRADVERLAFSVIWELTPEAEIISTRYTKSVIKSCAALSYVEAQARMDDSRLMDPLTTDLRNMNSLAKKMRQRRIERGALTLASAEVKFQIDTETHDPLDIGMYQIREANQMVEEFMLAANVSVAEQILRQFPLCSLL
;
A
#
# COMPACT_ATOMS: atom_id res chain seq x y z
N MET A 1 29.61 -2.31 -22.87
CA MET A 1 28.24 -2.77 -23.21
C MET A 1 27.29 -1.78 -22.54
N LYS A 2 26.71 -0.83 -23.29
CA LYS A 2 25.89 0.26 -22.73
C LYS A 2 24.50 -0.29 -22.38
N LEU A 3 24.07 -0.14 -21.12
CA LEU A 3 22.67 -0.33 -20.71
C LEU A 3 21.86 0.80 -21.38
N GLN A 4 20.99 0.47 -22.32
CA GLN A 4 20.34 1.41 -23.25
C GLN A 4 18.91 1.77 -22.81
N TYR A 5 18.66 1.89 -21.51
CA TYR A 5 17.40 2.41 -20.98
C TYR A 5 17.69 3.28 -19.75
N SER A 6 17.11 4.48 -19.69
CA SER A 6 16.98 5.23 -18.45
C SER A 6 15.93 4.51 -17.59
N SER A 7 16.37 3.57 -16.76
CA SER A 7 15.49 2.87 -15.82
C SER A 7 15.22 3.72 -14.58
N LEU A 8 14.04 3.51 -13.99
CA LEU A 8 13.55 4.18 -12.80
C LEU A 8 13.57 3.19 -11.65
N MET A 9 14.08 3.60 -10.49
CA MET A 9 14.00 2.80 -9.28
C MET A 9 12.76 3.17 -8.49
N PHE A 10 11.96 2.18 -8.11
CA PHE A 10 10.79 2.35 -7.26
C PHE A 10 10.89 1.45 -6.04
N GLN A 11 10.49 1.96 -4.87
CA GLN A 11 10.48 1.21 -3.61
C GLN A 11 9.11 1.30 -2.96
N LEU A 12 8.55 0.14 -2.61
CA LEU A 12 7.35 0.00 -1.81
C LEU A 12 7.73 -0.60 -0.46
N ASP A 13 7.35 0.08 0.61
CA ASP A 13 7.69 -0.31 1.98
C ASP A 13 6.44 -0.77 2.74
N ILE A 14 6.47 -2.00 3.25
CA ILE A 14 5.45 -2.56 4.13
C ILE A 14 5.99 -2.62 5.55
N ALA A 15 5.15 -2.33 6.55
CA ALA A 15 5.52 -2.45 7.96
C ALA A 15 6.07 -3.85 8.30
N ASP A 16 7.21 -3.93 8.98
CA ASP A 16 7.83 -5.21 9.35
C ASP A 16 7.22 -5.79 10.63
N VAL A 17 5.99 -6.30 10.54
CA VAL A 17 5.30 -6.98 11.64
C VAL A 17 6.05 -8.25 12.08
N THR A 18 6.74 -8.93 11.15
CA THR A 18 7.48 -10.18 11.42
C THR A 18 8.66 -10.00 12.36
N ASN A 19 9.12 -8.76 12.53
CA ASN A 19 10.14 -8.43 13.54
C ASN A 19 9.60 -8.47 14.97
N PHE A 20 8.28 -8.34 15.17
CA PHE A 20 7.65 -8.22 16.49
C PHE A 20 6.74 -9.40 16.85
N VAL A 21 6.14 -10.04 15.84
CA VAL A 21 5.28 -11.23 16.01
C VAL A 21 6.05 -12.44 15.53
N HIS A 22 6.42 -13.33 16.46
CA HIS A 22 7.20 -14.52 16.15
C HIS A 22 6.34 -15.79 16.19
N PRO A 23 6.60 -16.77 15.30
CA PRO A 23 5.83 -18.01 15.24
C PRO A 23 5.77 -18.76 16.58
N GLY A 24 4.59 -19.27 16.92
CA GLY A 24 4.37 -20.10 18.12
C GLY A 24 4.36 -19.32 19.44
N THR A 25 4.30 -17.98 19.39
CA THR A 25 4.09 -17.15 20.58
C THR A 25 2.59 -17.00 20.87
N PRO A 26 2.18 -16.68 22.11
CA PRO A 26 0.77 -16.41 22.41
C PRO A 26 0.17 -15.26 21.57
N LEU A 27 1.02 -14.33 21.14
CA LEU A 27 0.63 -13.23 20.25
C LEU A 27 0.33 -13.73 18.83
N ASP A 28 1.16 -14.63 18.31
CA ASP A 28 0.95 -15.29 17.01
C ASP A 28 -0.30 -16.18 17.01
N ASP A 29 -0.52 -16.94 18.10
CA ASP A 29 -1.73 -17.75 18.27
C ASP A 29 -3.01 -16.89 18.25
N GLU A 30 -3.01 -15.75 18.95
CA GLU A 30 -4.16 -14.84 18.98
C GLU A 30 -4.38 -14.16 17.61
N ALA A 31 -3.32 -13.72 16.94
CA ALA A 31 -3.39 -13.15 15.60
C ALA A 31 -3.95 -14.17 14.60
N SER A 32 -3.49 -15.42 14.67
CA SER A 32 -3.93 -16.53 13.82
C SER A 32 -5.41 -16.87 14.05
N LYS A 33 -5.89 -16.81 15.29
CA LYS A 33 -7.32 -17.01 15.61
C LYS A 33 -8.21 -15.89 15.06
N ARG A 34 -7.74 -14.65 15.05
CA ARG A 34 -8.50 -13.50 14.50
C ARG A 34 -8.47 -13.46 12.98
N GLY A 35 -7.35 -13.80 12.37
CA GLY A 35 -7.12 -13.84 10.92
C GLY A 35 -7.05 -12.46 10.23
N THR A 36 -7.90 -11.51 10.62
CA THR A 36 -7.91 -10.14 10.08
C THR A 36 -8.50 -9.15 11.08
N SER A 37 -8.24 -7.85 10.87
CA SER A 37 -8.94 -6.79 11.61
C SER A 37 -10.34 -6.58 11.02
N VAL A 38 -11.35 -6.48 11.87
CA VAL A 38 -12.74 -6.27 11.45
C VAL A 38 -13.09 -4.78 11.58
N TYR A 39 -13.48 -4.16 10.47
CA TYR A 39 -13.88 -2.76 10.40
C TYR A 39 -15.40 -2.64 10.44
N LEU A 40 -15.90 -1.93 11.43
CA LEU A 40 -17.31 -1.54 11.58
C LEU A 40 -17.39 -0.02 11.55
N VAL A 41 -18.61 0.52 11.40
CA VAL A 41 -18.80 1.96 11.17
C VAL A 41 -18.13 2.83 12.25
N GLU A 42 -18.28 2.46 13.53
CA GLU A 42 -17.72 3.22 14.67
C GLU A 42 -16.51 2.57 15.33
N ARG A 43 -16.23 1.31 15.03
CA ARG A 43 -15.22 0.54 15.76
C ARG A 43 -14.40 -0.33 14.84
N ARG A 44 -13.12 -0.43 15.19
CA ARG A 44 -12.17 -1.36 14.57
C ARG A 44 -11.81 -2.40 15.62
N ILE A 45 -12.02 -3.68 15.30
CA ILE A 45 -11.57 -4.81 16.12
C ILE A 45 -10.23 -5.25 15.54
N ASP A 46 -9.15 -4.87 16.23
CA ASP A 46 -7.79 -5.10 15.74
C ASP A 46 -7.37 -6.57 15.79
N MET A 47 -6.70 -7.06 14.75
CA MET A 47 -6.03 -8.36 14.76
C MET A 47 -4.87 -8.39 15.77
N LEU A 48 -4.10 -7.30 15.85
CA LEU A 48 -2.94 -7.17 16.70
C LEU A 48 -3.17 -6.10 17.79
N PRO A 49 -2.47 -6.15 18.93
CA PRO A 49 -2.58 -5.14 19.98
C PRO A 49 -2.28 -3.72 19.46
N LYS A 50 -3.02 -2.73 19.98
CA LYS A 50 -2.89 -1.31 19.60
C LYS A 50 -1.46 -0.75 19.64
N PRO A 51 -0.60 -1.06 20.63
CA PRO A 51 0.79 -0.58 20.61
C PRO A 51 1.57 -1.02 19.36
N LEU A 52 1.27 -2.20 18.80
CA LEU A 52 1.89 -2.65 17.56
C LEU A 52 1.28 -1.97 16.34
N THR A 53 -0.06 -1.90 16.24
CA THR A 53 -0.74 -1.39 15.04
C THR A 53 -0.73 0.14 14.92
N GLU A 54 -0.81 0.86 16.03
CA GLU A 54 -0.97 2.32 16.05
C GLU A 54 0.36 3.07 16.20
N ASP A 55 1.41 2.41 16.70
CA ASP A 55 2.71 3.06 16.95
C ASP A 55 3.90 2.32 16.34
N ILE A 56 4.21 1.11 16.82
CA ILE A 56 5.49 0.43 16.54
C ILE A 56 5.61 0.03 15.06
N CYS A 57 4.57 -0.58 14.48
CA CYS A 57 4.55 -1.00 13.08
C CYS A 57 4.00 0.09 12.16
N SER A 58 3.32 1.12 12.70
CA SER A 58 2.77 2.21 11.89
C SER A 58 3.91 3.03 11.28
N LEU A 59 3.93 3.15 9.95
CA LEU A 59 4.93 3.89 9.17
C LEU A 59 4.67 5.41 9.24
N ARG A 60 4.74 5.96 10.45
CA ARG A 60 4.48 7.37 10.74
C ARG A 60 5.54 8.27 10.10
N ALA A 61 5.11 9.47 9.70
CA ALA A 61 6.02 10.50 9.19
C ALA A 61 7.05 10.91 10.26
N ASP A 62 8.25 11.26 9.80
CA ASP A 62 9.36 11.80 10.58
C ASP A 62 9.92 10.90 11.70
N VAL A 63 9.58 9.61 11.69
CA VAL A 63 10.14 8.64 12.64
C VAL A 63 10.71 7.43 11.89
N GLU A 64 11.85 6.94 12.36
CA GLU A 64 12.44 5.71 11.82
C GLU A 64 11.57 4.49 12.18
N ARG A 65 11.34 3.63 11.19
CA ARG A 65 10.51 2.43 11.29
C ARG A 65 11.13 1.28 10.52
N LEU A 66 10.96 0.08 11.06
CA LEU A 66 11.31 -1.16 10.37
C LEU A 66 10.29 -1.47 9.29
N ALA A 67 10.79 -1.75 8.09
CA ALA A 67 9.98 -2.11 6.95
C ALA A 67 10.56 -3.32 6.23
N PHE A 68 9.71 -3.96 5.45
CA PHE A 68 10.11 -4.89 4.41
C PHE A 68 9.86 -4.22 3.07
N SER A 69 10.93 -4.00 2.30
CA SER A 69 10.92 -3.25 1.06
C SER A 69 10.88 -4.20 -0.14
N VAL A 70 10.00 -3.88 -1.10
CA VAL A 70 10.02 -4.40 -2.46
C VAL A 70 10.54 -3.29 -3.37
N ILE A 71 11.64 -3.53 -4.05
CA ILE A 71 12.33 -2.53 -4.88
C ILE A 71 12.36 -3.02 -6.31
N TRP A 72 11.78 -2.24 -7.22
CA TRP A 72 11.78 -2.53 -8.65
C TRP A 72 12.70 -1.59 -9.40
N GLU A 73 13.31 -2.14 -10.44
CA GLU A 73 13.80 -1.37 -11.57
C GLU A 73 12.72 -1.40 -12.66
N LEU A 74 12.23 -0.23 -13.06
CA LEU A 74 11.15 -0.05 -14.02
C LEU A 74 11.64 0.63 -15.29
N THR A 75 11.11 0.23 -16.45
CA THR A 75 11.20 1.04 -17.67
C THR A 75 10.29 2.28 -17.56
N PRO A 76 10.49 3.32 -18.40
CA PRO A 76 9.52 4.40 -18.54
C PRO A 76 8.10 3.92 -18.89
N GLU A 77 7.96 2.75 -19.50
CA GLU A 77 6.70 2.07 -19.84
C GLU A 77 6.11 1.26 -18.67
N ALA A 78 6.69 1.40 -17.47
CA ALA A 78 6.33 0.69 -16.25
C ALA A 78 6.51 -0.83 -16.33
N GLU A 79 7.40 -1.33 -17.19
CA GLU A 79 7.79 -2.76 -17.18
C GLU A 79 8.81 -3.03 -16.08
N ILE A 80 8.60 -4.09 -15.31
CA ILE A 80 9.53 -4.53 -14.27
C ILE A 80 10.70 -5.24 -14.94
N ILE A 81 11.89 -4.64 -14.84
CA ILE A 81 13.17 -5.19 -15.32
C ILE A 81 13.74 -6.15 -14.27
N SER A 82 13.77 -5.72 -13.00
CA SER A 82 14.30 -6.50 -11.90
C SER A 82 13.56 -6.18 -10.60
N THR A 83 13.60 -7.11 -9.64
CA THR A 83 12.97 -6.96 -8.32
C THR A 83 13.95 -7.39 -7.23
N ARG A 84 14.04 -6.60 -6.16
CA ARG A 84 14.84 -6.88 -4.97
C ARG A 84 13.96 -6.78 -3.73
N TYR A 85 14.14 -7.73 -2.82
CA TYR A 85 13.44 -7.81 -1.53
C TYR A 85 14.45 -7.61 -0.40
N THR A 86 14.15 -6.78 0.58
CA THR A 86 15.03 -6.58 1.73
C THR A 86 14.28 -6.09 2.96
N LYS A 87 14.72 -6.48 4.15
CA LYS A 87 14.40 -5.71 5.36
C LYS A 87 15.12 -4.37 5.31
N SER A 88 14.50 -3.33 5.86
CA SER A 88 15.00 -1.96 5.80
C SER A 88 14.60 -1.17 7.04
N VAL A 89 15.30 -0.04 7.24
CA VAL A 89 14.88 1.03 8.15
C VAL A 89 14.54 2.22 7.26
N ILE A 90 13.33 2.74 7.39
CA ILE A 90 12.84 3.88 6.62
C ILE A 90 12.45 5.02 7.54
N LYS A 91 12.42 6.23 6.99
CA LYS A 91 11.83 7.41 7.63
C LYS A 91 10.92 8.09 6.62
N SER A 92 9.61 7.93 6.79
CA SER A 92 8.63 8.55 5.89
C SER A 92 8.70 10.08 6.01
N CYS A 93 8.72 10.79 4.89
CA CYS A 93 8.76 12.25 4.87
C CYS A 93 7.38 12.90 5.07
N ALA A 94 6.29 12.16 4.85
CA ALA A 94 4.94 12.67 4.97
C ALA A 94 3.92 11.53 5.12
N ALA A 95 2.81 11.83 5.81
CA ALA A 95 1.61 10.98 5.82
C ALA A 95 0.48 11.78 5.17
N LEU A 96 0.04 11.36 3.99
CA LEU A 96 -0.97 12.05 3.20
C LEU A 96 -2.25 11.23 3.13
N SER A 97 -3.40 11.88 3.31
CA SER A 97 -4.68 11.33 2.88
C SER A 97 -4.77 11.30 1.35
N TYR A 98 -5.68 10.48 0.82
CA TYR A 98 -5.94 10.43 -0.63
C TYR A 98 -6.38 11.79 -1.20
N VAL A 99 -7.08 12.61 -0.40
CA VAL A 99 -7.52 13.96 -0.81
C VAL A 99 -6.31 14.87 -0.95
N GLU A 100 -5.41 14.87 0.03
CA GLU A 100 -4.21 15.71 0.02
C GLU A 100 -3.25 15.28 -1.09
N ALA A 101 -3.01 13.97 -1.25
CA ALA A 101 -2.18 13.46 -2.33
C ALA A 101 -2.74 13.84 -3.71
N GLN A 102 -4.06 13.72 -3.91
CA GLN A 102 -4.73 14.13 -5.14
C GLN A 102 -4.55 15.64 -5.39
N ALA A 103 -4.87 16.47 -4.40
CA ALA A 103 -4.75 17.92 -4.52
C ALA A 103 -3.32 18.36 -4.87
N ARG A 104 -2.31 17.71 -4.29
CA ARG A 104 -0.90 17.97 -4.62
C ARG A 104 -0.55 17.58 -6.05
N MET A 105 -0.99 16.41 -6.51
CA MET A 105 -0.75 15.97 -7.88
C MET A 105 -1.36 16.94 -8.90
N ASP A 106 -2.55 17.47 -8.60
CA ASP A 106 -3.31 18.35 -9.50
C ASP A 106 -2.80 19.81 -9.51
N ASP A 107 -2.14 20.29 -8.45
CA ASP A 107 -1.62 21.66 -8.39
C ASP A 107 -0.29 21.83 -9.14
N SER A 108 -0.34 22.22 -10.41
CA SER A 108 0.81 22.42 -11.29
C SER A 108 1.86 23.41 -10.78
N ARG A 109 1.56 24.23 -9.77
CA ARG A 109 2.51 25.17 -9.16
C ARG A 109 3.45 24.50 -8.16
N LEU A 110 3.05 23.35 -7.59
CA LEU A 110 3.88 22.58 -6.67
C LEU A 110 4.91 21.77 -7.46
N MET A 111 6.19 22.00 -7.16
CA MET A 111 7.34 21.41 -7.86
C MET A 111 8.36 20.79 -6.89
N ASP A 112 7.99 20.62 -5.62
CA ASP A 112 8.85 19.95 -4.64
C ASP A 112 9.07 18.46 -5.01
N PRO A 113 10.12 17.82 -4.48
CA PRO A 113 10.45 16.43 -4.82
C PRO A 113 9.30 15.45 -4.58
N LEU A 114 8.61 15.54 -3.45
CA LEU A 114 7.49 14.65 -3.12
C LEU A 114 6.36 14.78 -4.14
N THR A 115 6.02 16.00 -4.55
CA THR A 115 4.99 16.22 -5.58
C THR A 115 5.42 15.68 -6.95
N THR A 116 6.69 15.87 -7.31
CA THR A 116 7.25 15.31 -8.55
C THR A 116 7.19 13.78 -8.55
N ASP A 117 7.57 13.15 -7.44
CA ASP A 117 7.53 11.70 -7.28
C ASP A 117 6.10 11.17 -7.35
N LEU A 118 5.13 11.79 -6.67
CA LEU A 118 3.71 11.42 -6.75
C LEU A 118 3.18 11.46 -8.19
N ARG A 119 3.54 12.48 -8.98
CA ARG A 119 3.14 12.58 -10.38
C ARG A 119 3.77 11.50 -11.24
N ASN A 120 5.05 11.20 -11.02
CA ASN A 120 5.76 10.13 -11.71
C ASN A 120 5.13 8.77 -11.40
N MET A 121 4.83 8.52 -10.11
CA MET A 121 4.12 7.33 -9.65
C MET A 121 2.77 7.18 -10.34
N ASN A 122 1.97 8.24 -10.38
CA ASN A 122 0.66 8.21 -11.03
C ASN A 122 0.76 7.93 -12.53
N SER A 123 1.74 8.51 -13.20
CA SER A 123 2.01 8.24 -14.63
C SER A 123 2.31 6.76 -14.90
N LEU A 124 3.16 6.14 -14.07
CA LEU A 124 3.47 4.71 -14.17
C LEU A 124 2.25 3.85 -13.83
N ALA A 125 1.52 4.17 -12.76
CA ALA A 125 0.32 3.44 -12.35
C ALA A 125 -0.75 3.42 -13.46
N LYS A 126 -0.95 4.53 -14.18
CA LYS A 126 -1.86 4.56 -15.34
C LYS A 126 -1.46 3.56 -16.43
N LYS A 127 -0.16 3.44 -16.73
CA LYS A 127 0.34 2.46 -17.71
C LYS A 127 0.19 1.01 -17.22
N MET A 128 0.40 0.77 -15.92
CA MET A 128 0.17 -0.54 -15.30
C MET A 128 -1.31 -0.93 -15.38
N ARG A 129 -2.21 -0.02 -14.98
CA ARG A 129 -3.66 -0.22 -15.04
C ARG A 129 -4.16 -0.49 -16.45
N GLN A 130 -3.71 0.30 -17.42
CA GLN A 130 -4.10 0.12 -18.82
C GLN A 130 -3.76 -1.28 -19.31
N ARG A 131 -2.52 -1.74 -19.08
CA ARG A 131 -2.10 -3.11 -19.43
C ARG A 131 -2.86 -4.18 -18.67
N ARG A 132 -3.18 -3.95 -17.39
CA ARG A 132 -3.97 -4.86 -16.56
C ARG A 132 -5.38 -5.05 -17.13
N ILE A 133 -6.04 -3.96 -17.54
CA ILE A 133 -7.35 -3.99 -18.21
C ILE A 133 -7.27 -4.69 -19.57
N GLU A 134 -6.25 -4.40 -20.39
CA GLU A 134 -6.02 -5.06 -21.67
C GLU A 134 -5.80 -6.57 -21.53
N ARG A 135 -5.24 -7.02 -20.41
CA ARG A 135 -5.10 -8.45 -20.06
C ARG A 135 -6.40 -9.08 -19.53
N GLY A 136 -7.51 -8.35 -19.51
CA GLY A 136 -8.83 -8.85 -19.13
C GLY A 136 -9.15 -8.74 -17.63
N ALA A 137 -8.45 -7.90 -16.89
CA ALA A 137 -8.81 -7.66 -15.48
C ALA A 137 -10.19 -7.01 -15.37
N LEU A 138 -10.99 -7.52 -14.42
CA LEU A 138 -12.31 -6.98 -14.12
C LEU A 138 -12.20 -5.97 -12.97
N THR A 139 -12.77 -4.78 -13.19
CA THR A 139 -12.96 -3.80 -12.12
C THR A 139 -14.36 -3.99 -11.54
N LEU A 140 -14.46 -4.79 -10.48
CA LEU A 140 -15.70 -5.02 -9.75
C LEU A 140 -15.81 -3.99 -8.63
N ALA A 141 -16.30 -2.79 -8.96
CA ALA A 141 -16.52 -1.75 -7.96
C ALA A 141 -17.76 -2.11 -7.13
N SER A 142 -17.57 -2.35 -5.82
CA SER A 142 -18.66 -2.29 -4.86
C SER A 142 -18.85 -0.84 -4.41
N ALA A 143 -20.10 -0.39 -4.35
CA ALA A 143 -20.42 0.90 -3.75
C ALA A 143 -20.08 0.86 -2.26
N GLU A 144 -18.98 1.49 -1.87
CA GLU A 144 -18.67 1.71 -0.45
C GLU A 144 -19.43 2.92 0.07
N VAL A 145 -20.20 2.70 1.14
CA VAL A 145 -20.99 3.73 1.81
C VAL A 145 -20.19 4.28 2.99
N LYS A 146 -20.16 5.59 3.14
CA LYS A 146 -19.54 6.29 4.27
C LYS A 146 -20.62 6.98 5.09
N PHE A 147 -20.66 6.68 6.39
CA PHE A 147 -21.54 7.34 7.34
C PHE A 147 -20.82 8.55 7.94
N GLN A 148 -21.54 9.67 8.05
CA GLN A 148 -21.15 10.79 8.87
C GLN A 148 -21.89 10.63 10.20
N ILE A 149 -21.16 10.45 11.29
CA ILE A 149 -21.72 10.19 12.62
C ILE A 149 -21.53 11.44 13.48
N ASP A 150 -22.57 11.78 14.23
CA ASP A 150 -22.52 12.84 15.23
C ASP A 150 -21.54 12.48 16.35
N THR A 151 -20.60 13.36 16.64
CA THR A 151 -19.56 13.09 17.66
C THR A 151 -20.08 13.14 19.09
N GLU A 152 -21.24 13.75 19.35
CA GLU A 152 -21.86 13.84 20.68
C GLU A 152 -22.93 12.78 20.90
N THR A 153 -23.83 12.58 19.93
CA THR A 153 -24.96 11.64 20.08
C THR A 153 -24.67 10.23 19.55
N HIS A 154 -23.61 10.06 18.75
CA HIS A 154 -23.31 8.81 18.03
C HIS A 154 -24.39 8.39 16.99
N ASP A 155 -25.30 9.29 16.64
CA ASP A 155 -26.30 9.04 15.60
C ASP A 155 -25.75 9.32 14.20
N PRO A 156 -26.18 8.58 13.15
CA PRO A 156 -25.80 8.89 11.78
C PRO A 156 -26.47 10.19 11.32
N LEU A 157 -25.65 11.20 11.02
CA LEU A 157 -26.07 12.51 10.49
C LEU A 157 -26.33 12.45 8.98
N ASP A 158 -25.48 11.74 8.25
CA ASP A 158 -25.55 11.67 6.79
C ASP A 158 -24.95 10.37 6.24
N ILE A 159 -25.33 10.02 5.01
CA ILE A 159 -24.88 8.84 4.28
C ILE A 159 -24.35 9.30 2.92
N GLY A 160 -23.04 9.17 2.72
CA GLY A 160 -22.36 9.51 1.47
C GLY A 160 -21.78 8.27 0.78
N MET A 161 -21.46 8.42 -0.50
CA MET A 161 -20.72 7.40 -1.26
C MET A 161 -19.21 7.68 -1.16
N TYR A 162 -18.40 6.65 -0.92
CA TYR A 162 -16.96 6.79 -0.99
C TYR A 162 -16.51 7.04 -2.43
N GLN A 163 -15.87 8.19 -2.65
CA GLN A 163 -15.36 8.56 -3.96
C GLN A 163 -13.94 8.02 -4.15
N ILE A 164 -13.79 7.08 -5.09
CA ILE A 164 -12.49 6.60 -5.55
C ILE A 164 -11.85 7.69 -6.41
N ARG A 165 -10.62 8.08 -6.06
CA ARG A 165 -9.82 9.07 -6.80
C ARG A 165 -8.65 8.39 -7.52
N GLU A 166 -7.98 9.12 -8.41
CA GLU A 166 -6.77 8.64 -9.08
C GLU A 166 -5.68 8.25 -8.06
N ALA A 167 -5.55 8.98 -6.95
CA ALA A 167 -4.65 8.61 -5.85
C ALA A 167 -4.93 7.21 -5.25
N ASN A 168 -6.21 6.81 -5.12
CA ASN A 168 -6.57 5.47 -4.66
C ASN A 168 -6.07 4.41 -5.63
N GLN A 169 -6.37 4.61 -6.90
CA GLN A 169 -6.03 3.67 -7.95
C GLN A 169 -4.52 3.64 -8.23
N MET A 170 -3.79 4.73 -7.96
CA MET A 170 -2.32 4.74 -8.01
C MET A 170 -1.74 3.78 -6.98
N VAL A 171 -2.19 3.85 -5.72
CA VAL A 171 -1.75 2.94 -4.66
C VAL A 171 -2.16 1.50 -4.99
N GLU A 172 -3.38 1.28 -5.51
CA GLU A 172 -3.86 -0.05 -5.92
C GLU A 172 -2.89 -0.74 -6.88
N GLU A 173 -2.43 -0.06 -7.94
CA GLU A 173 -1.54 -0.69 -8.94
C GLU A 173 -0.18 -1.10 -8.36
N PHE A 174 0.40 -0.29 -7.49
CA PHE A 174 1.67 -0.64 -6.84
C PHE A 174 1.52 -1.76 -5.81
N MET A 175 0.40 -1.78 -5.07
CA MET A 175 0.10 -2.87 -4.14
C MET A 175 -0.16 -4.19 -4.89
N LEU A 176 -0.86 -4.15 -6.02
CA LEU A 176 -1.04 -5.32 -6.90
C LEU A 176 0.31 -5.82 -7.44
N ALA A 177 1.17 -4.91 -7.91
CA ALA A 177 2.50 -5.28 -8.38
C ALA A 177 3.38 -5.88 -7.27
N ALA A 178 3.31 -5.36 -6.04
CA ALA A 178 3.94 -5.94 -4.86
C ALA A 178 3.46 -7.38 -4.62
N ASN A 179 2.14 -7.57 -4.56
CA ASN A 179 1.55 -8.87 -4.30
C ASN A 179 1.92 -9.90 -5.36
N VAL A 180 1.86 -9.54 -6.65
CA VAL A 180 2.27 -10.43 -7.74
C VAL A 180 3.76 -10.78 -7.65
N SER A 181 4.62 -9.77 -7.46
CA SER A 181 6.08 -10.00 -7.37
C SER A 181 6.42 -10.93 -6.20
N VAL A 182 5.82 -10.69 -5.03
CA VAL A 182 6.01 -11.53 -3.84
C VAL A 182 5.44 -12.93 -4.04
N ALA A 183 4.24 -13.07 -4.61
CA ALA A 183 3.62 -14.36 -4.90
C ALA A 183 4.49 -15.22 -5.82
N GLU A 184 5.03 -14.63 -6.89
CA GLU A 184 5.97 -15.31 -7.79
C GLU A 184 7.25 -15.75 -7.05
N GLN A 185 7.79 -14.89 -6.18
CA GLN A 185 9.01 -15.18 -5.42
C GLN A 185 8.80 -16.30 -4.40
N ILE A 186 7.72 -16.27 -3.62
CA ILE A 186 7.45 -17.29 -2.60
C ILE A 186 7.10 -18.63 -3.24
N LEU A 187 6.36 -18.65 -4.36
CA LEU A 187 6.05 -19.87 -5.09
C LEU A 187 7.31 -20.49 -5.70
N ARG A 188 8.22 -19.66 -6.25
CA ARG A 188 9.52 -20.13 -6.76
C ARG A 188 10.39 -20.72 -5.65
N GLN A 189 10.44 -20.08 -4.48
CA GLN A 189 11.30 -20.49 -3.37
C GLN A 189 10.74 -21.67 -2.57
N PHE A 190 9.41 -21.74 -2.41
CA PHE A 190 8.70 -22.71 -1.58
C PHE A 190 7.50 -23.32 -2.34
N PRO A 191 7.73 -24.05 -3.44
CA PRO A 191 6.67 -24.50 -4.35
C PRO A 191 5.64 -25.45 -3.73
N LEU A 192 5.96 -26.10 -2.60
CA LEU A 192 5.09 -27.07 -1.95
C LEU A 192 4.26 -26.48 -0.80
N CYS A 193 4.57 -25.27 -0.33
CA CYS A 193 3.95 -24.68 0.87
C CYS A 193 3.76 -23.15 0.79
N SER A 194 3.79 -22.57 -0.41
CA SER A 194 3.42 -21.17 -0.62
C SER A 194 1.93 -20.95 -0.37
N LEU A 195 1.59 -19.96 0.45
CA LEU A 195 0.23 -19.44 0.57
C LEU A 195 -0.04 -18.48 -0.59
N LEU A 196 -1.10 -18.75 -1.37
CA LEU A 196 -1.51 -17.97 -2.56
C LEU A 196 -2.98 -17.57 -2.45
#